data_AF-A0A4V5NJT4-F1
#
_entry.id   AF-A0A4V5NJT4-F1
#
_cell.length_a   1.000
_cell.length_b   1.000
_cell.length_c   1.000
_cell.angle_alpha   90.00
_cell.angle_beta   90.00
_cell.angle_gamma   90.00
#
_symmetry.space_group_name_H-M   'P 1'
#
loop_
_entity.id
_entity.type
_entity.pdbx_description
1 polymer ?
#
loop_
_entity_poly.entity_id
_entity_poly.type
_entity_poly.pdbx_seq_one_letter_code
_entity_poly.pdbx_strand_id
1 'polypeptide(L)'
;FWELQKVMWTTNAGLVESHAWDSRPPSWPVLRRGINFWGKDHRQIYLIGNPLIWWSSTAAIAVYVAVKGLAVLRWQRGYKDYSVTTFKRFDYEIGSSVLGWAFHYFPFFLMQRQLFLHHYFPALYFAIITLCQVYDFVTARFGGIGLKERPVIGQAGTVVFLAASAVVFTIYAPLAYGNAWTQDECKMVKLFDTWDWDCNNFHTSYAQYSPIEGAPQTTIGSDAASSPAAVPGPANPQADNPKDDVFVTPQPAAQAPIVGTEEKIEYRDESGNLLNDEQVKELEGRVSFKTRYETRTRLVDQMGNEIHDGIWEPDTEGVAGTIAEGENPPTGGVPETRAKEVPASVAVGDDVEKEKSVERSDAGSARPESSAGEATKKA
;
A
#
# COMPACT_ATOMS: atom_id res chain seq x y z
N PHE A 1 -18.64 19.54 7.27
CA PHE A 1 -18.15 18.88 6.04
C PHE A 1 -16.80 19.42 5.59
N TRP A 2 -16.68 20.71 5.24
CA TRP A 2 -15.42 21.28 4.71
C TRP A 2 -14.24 21.21 5.67
N GLU A 3 -14.47 21.46 6.96
CA GLU A 3 -13.45 21.32 8.00
C GLU A 3 -12.86 19.89 8.03
N LEU A 4 -13.72 18.87 8.01
CA LEU A 4 -13.29 17.47 7.95
C LEU A 4 -12.44 17.17 6.71
N GLN A 5 -12.83 17.68 5.54
CA GLN A 5 -12.05 17.50 4.31
C GLN A 5 -10.68 18.19 4.38
N LYS A 6 -10.60 19.39 4.99
CA LYS A 6 -9.33 20.07 5.27
C LYS A 6 -8.44 19.20 6.17
N VAL A 7 -8.99 18.65 7.26
CA VAL A 7 -8.26 17.77 8.19
C VAL A 7 -7.82 16.47 7.51
N MET A 8 -8.67 15.85 6.68
CA MET A 8 -8.31 14.66 5.90
C MET A 8 -7.15 14.96 4.94
N TRP A 9 -7.19 16.11 4.25
CA TRP A 9 -6.13 16.53 3.34
C TRP A 9 -4.81 16.78 4.05
N THR A 10 -4.80 17.60 5.11
CA THR A 10 -3.58 17.93 5.85
C THR A 10 -2.97 16.69 6.51
N THR A 11 -3.81 15.79 7.04
CA THR A 11 -3.35 14.52 7.61
C THR A 11 -2.74 13.64 6.52
N ASN A 12 -3.41 13.46 5.37
CA ASN A 12 -2.91 12.62 4.28
C ASN A 12 -1.60 13.14 3.68
N ALA A 13 -1.48 14.46 3.51
CA ALA A 13 -0.28 15.11 3.02
C ALA A 13 0.88 15.03 4.03
N GLY A 14 0.57 15.02 5.34
CA GLY A 14 1.56 14.94 6.40
C GLY A 14 2.14 13.56 6.68
N LEU A 15 1.66 12.49 6.02
CA LEU A 15 2.16 11.12 6.17
C LEU A 15 3.46 10.89 5.39
N VAL A 16 4.51 11.66 5.69
CA VAL A 16 5.79 11.65 4.95
C VAL A 16 6.84 10.71 5.56
N GLU A 17 6.53 10.08 6.69
CA GLU A 17 7.44 9.20 7.41
C GLU A 17 7.77 7.94 6.60
N SER A 18 9.05 7.56 6.57
CA SER A 18 9.49 6.34 5.92
C SER A 18 9.08 5.12 6.74
N HIS A 19 8.65 4.07 6.05
CA HIS A 19 8.32 2.78 6.66
C HIS A 19 9.17 1.69 6.02
N ALA A 20 9.63 0.71 6.81
CA ALA A 20 10.53 -0.36 6.34
C ALA A 20 9.98 -1.16 5.14
N TRP A 21 8.67 -1.15 4.93
CA TRP A 21 7.96 -1.84 3.84
C TRP A 21 7.38 -0.90 2.77
N ASP A 22 7.79 0.37 2.75
CA ASP A 22 7.37 1.33 1.73
C ASP A 22 7.86 0.99 0.31
N SER A 23 7.12 1.40 -0.71
CA SER A 23 7.54 1.17 -2.10
C SER A 23 7.06 2.29 -3.00
N ARG A 24 7.84 2.53 -4.06
CA ARG A 24 7.59 3.62 -5.00
C ARG A 24 6.94 3.14 -6.28
N PRO A 25 6.13 4.00 -6.96
CA PRO A 25 5.41 3.63 -8.16
C PRO A 25 6.23 2.87 -9.20
N PRO A 26 7.45 3.29 -9.59
CA PRO A 26 8.24 2.59 -10.62
C PRO A 26 8.52 1.11 -10.31
N SER A 27 8.55 0.74 -9.02
CA SER A 27 8.85 -0.62 -8.57
C SER A 27 7.64 -1.57 -8.65
N TRP A 28 6.42 -1.03 -8.74
CA TRP A 28 5.21 -1.84 -8.66
C TRP A 28 4.98 -2.72 -9.89
N PRO A 29 5.07 -2.24 -11.16
CA PRO A 29 4.80 -3.08 -12.33
C PRO A 29 5.79 -4.26 -12.48
N VAL A 30 7.01 -4.12 -11.96
CA VAL A 30 8.02 -5.19 -11.98
C VAL A 30 7.94 -6.13 -10.78
N LEU A 31 7.05 -5.84 -9.82
CA LEU A 31 6.90 -6.60 -8.57
C LEU A 31 8.24 -6.69 -7.81
N ARG A 32 8.92 -5.54 -7.63
CA ARG A 32 10.27 -5.53 -7.05
C ARG A 32 10.31 -6.05 -5.61
N ARG A 33 9.34 -5.67 -4.80
CA ARG A 33 9.16 -6.13 -3.42
C ARG A 33 7.69 -6.05 -3.01
N GLY A 34 7.32 -6.79 -1.97
CA GLY A 34 6.00 -6.80 -1.36
C GLY A 34 5.95 -6.07 -0.02
N ILE A 35 5.03 -6.50 0.85
CA ILE A 35 4.81 -5.92 2.18
C ILE A 35 4.67 -7.05 3.18
N ASN A 36 5.45 -7.03 4.26
CA ASN A 36 5.25 -7.95 5.37
C ASN A 36 4.06 -7.50 6.24
N PHE A 37 3.11 -8.40 6.52
CA PHE A 37 1.95 -8.13 7.38
C PHE A 37 2.08 -8.74 8.77
N TRP A 38 2.66 -9.95 8.85
CA TRP A 38 2.70 -10.71 10.09
C TRP A 38 3.74 -11.83 10.00
N GLY A 39 4.37 -12.15 11.14
CA GLY A 39 5.22 -13.33 11.29
C GLY A 39 5.24 -13.80 12.74
N LYS A 40 4.91 -15.07 12.98
CA LYS A 40 5.00 -15.74 14.29
C LYS A 40 4.89 -17.26 14.11
N ASP A 41 5.35 -18.04 15.08
CA ASP A 41 5.12 -19.48 15.18
C ASP A 41 5.50 -20.22 13.88
N HIS A 42 6.65 -19.85 13.32
CA HIS A 42 7.21 -20.38 12.07
C HIS A 42 6.31 -20.23 10.85
N ARG A 43 5.50 -19.16 10.82
CA ARG A 43 4.61 -18.77 9.72
C ARG A 43 4.73 -17.27 9.48
N GLN A 44 4.41 -16.85 8.26
CA GLN A 44 4.35 -15.43 7.90
C GLN A 44 3.26 -15.15 6.87
N ILE A 45 2.73 -13.94 6.91
CA ILE A 45 1.85 -13.38 5.91
C ILE A 45 2.60 -12.23 5.22
N TYR A 46 2.79 -12.37 3.92
CA TYR A 46 3.51 -11.41 3.09
C TYR A 46 2.68 -11.13 1.84
N LEU A 47 2.35 -9.86 1.62
CA LEU A 47 1.60 -9.43 0.45
C LEU A 47 2.53 -9.35 -0.75
N ILE A 48 2.32 -10.26 -1.67
CA ILE A 48 2.94 -10.25 -3.00
C ILE A 48 1.93 -10.69 -4.06
N GLY A 49 2.06 -10.14 -5.26
CA GLY A 49 1.24 -10.52 -6.40
C GLY A 49 1.63 -11.87 -6.99
N ASN A 50 0.72 -12.49 -7.74
CA ASN A 50 1.04 -13.66 -8.57
C ASN A 50 1.95 -13.20 -9.74
N PRO A 51 3.24 -13.58 -9.80
CA PRO A 51 4.19 -13.04 -10.78
C PRO A 51 3.77 -13.31 -12.23
N LEU A 52 3.13 -14.45 -12.51
CA LEU A 52 2.66 -14.77 -13.86
C LEU A 52 1.59 -13.77 -14.33
N ILE A 53 0.57 -13.54 -13.51
CA ILE A 53 -0.51 -12.58 -13.83
C ILE A 53 0.04 -11.15 -13.84
N TRP A 54 0.90 -10.83 -12.88
CA TRP A 54 1.44 -9.48 -12.70
C TRP A 54 2.29 -9.03 -13.89
N TRP A 55 3.23 -9.88 -14.33
CA TRP A 55 4.10 -9.53 -15.44
C TRP A 55 3.42 -9.65 -16.79
N SER A 56 2.53 -10.63 -16.99
CA SER A 56 1.75 -10.71 -18.23
C SER A 56 0.83 -9.50 -18.41
N SER A 57 0.17 -9.03 -17.35
CA SER A 57 -0.64 -7.80 -17.41
C SER A 57 0.19 -6.53 -17.60
N THR A 58 1.35 -6.43 -16.95
CA THR A 58 2.31 -5.34 -17.21
C THR A 58 2.82 -5.36 -18.66
N ALA A 59 3.13 -6.55 -19.20
CA ALA A 59 3.54 -6.72 -20.59
C ALA A 59 2.41 -6.34 -21.56
N ALA A 60 1.16 -6.65 -21.25
CA ALA A 60 0.00 -6.26 -22.06
C ALA A 60 -0.15 -4.74 -22.16
N ILE A 61 0.06 -4.01 -21.05
CA ILE A 61 0.11 -2.54 -21.06
C ILE A 61 1.24 -2.05 -21.98
N ALA A 62 2.45 -2.60 -21.84
CA ALA A 62 3.60 -2.21 -22.66
C ALA A 62 3.37 -2.48 -24.16
N VAL A 63 2.79 -3.63 -24.51
CA VAL A 63 2.42 -3.99 -25.88
C VAL A 63 1.41 -2.99 -26.43
N TYR A 64 0.36 -2.65 -25.68
CA TYR A 64 -0.62 -1.66 -26.13
C TYR A 64 0.03 -0.29 -26.33
N VAL A 65 0.86 0.19 -25.40
CA VAL A 65 1.56 1.48 -25.54
C VAL A 65 2.47 1.49 -26.76
N ALA A 66 3.19 0.40 -27.04
CA ALA A 66 4.01 0.26 -28.23
C ALA A 66 3.16 0.31 -29.52
N VAL A 67 2.07 -0.45 -29.58
CA VAL A 67 1.12 -0.44 -30.72
C VAL A 67 0.53 0.96 -30.91
N LYS A 68 0.14 1.63 -29.83
CA LYS A 68 -0.40 2.99 -29.85
C LYS A 68 0.63 3.98 -30.39
N GLY A 69 1.87 3.93 -29.92
CA GLY A 69 2.96 4.77 -30.42
C GLY A 69 3.20 4.56 -31.92
N LEU A 70 3.24 3.31 -32.37
CA LEU A 70 3.39 2.95 -33.77
C LEU A 70 2.21 3.44 -34.62
N ALA A 71 0.98 3.34 -34.10
CA ALA A 71 -0.22 3.84 -34.75
C ALA A 71 -0.21 5.37 -34.90
N VAL A 72 0.25 6.10 -33.89
CA VAL A 72 0.41 7.56 -33.97
C VAL A 72 1.45 7.94 -35.04
N LEU A 73 2.58 7.23 -35.10
CA LEU A 73 3.59 7.45 -36.14
C LEU A 73 3.05 7.16 -37.55
N ARG A 74 2.30 6.06 -37.71
CA ARG A 74 1.66 5.70 -38.99
C ARG A 74 0.60 6.73 -39.40
N TRP A 75 -0.17 7.22 -38.46
CA TRP A 75 -1.14 8.30 -38.71
C TRP A 75 -0.44 9.57 -39.20
N GLN A 76 0.65 9.99 -38.55
CA GLN A 76 1.48 11.13 -39.00
C GLN A 76 2.08 10.90 -40.41
N ARG A 77 2.34 9.65 -40.78
CA ARG A 77 2.83 9.27 -42.11
C ARG A 77 1.72 9.15 -43.17
N GLY A 78 0.45 9.40 -42.81
CA GLY A 78 -0.69 9.38 -43.72
C GLY A 78 -1.36 8.01 -43.90
N TYR A 79 -0.99 7.00 -43.11
CA TYR A 79 -1.70 5.72 -43.11
C TYR A 79 -3.09 5.87 -42.47
N LYS A 80 -4.06 5.11 -43.00
CA LYS A 80 -5.48 5.17 -42.59
C LYS A 80 -5.86 3.98 -41.70
N ASP A 81 -5.06 3.64 -40.70
CA ASP A 81 -5.30 2.46 -39.85
C ASP A 81 -6.68 2.51 -39.16
N TYR A 82 -7.11 3.70 -38.73
CA TYR A 82 -8.42 3.92 -38.11
C TYR A 82 -9.63 3.79 -39.05
N SER A 83 -9.41 3.60 -40.36
CA SER A 83 -10.48 3.20 -41.28
C SER A 83 -10.87 1.73 -41.10
N VAL A 84 -9.99 0.90 -40.53
CA VAL A 84 -10.25 -0.50 -40.23
C VAL A 84 -11.02 -0.59 -38.91
N THR A 85 -12.26 -1.08 -38.96
CA THR A 85 -13.15 -1.17 -37.79
C THR A 85 -12.54 -1.97 -36.64
N THR A 86 -11.85 -3.08 -36.94
CA THR A 86 -11.18 -3.90 -35.92
C THR A 86 -10.09 -3.12 -35.19
N PHE A 87 -9.28 -2.34 -35.91
CA PHE A 87 -8.22 -1.51 -35.32
C PHE A 87 -8.81 -0.39 -34.46
N LYS A 88 -9.86 0.28 -34.96
CA LYS A 88 -10.59 1.31 -34.19
C LYS A 88 -11.17 0.76 -32.90
N ARG A 89 -11.76 -0.45 -32.92
CA ARG A 89 -12.28 -1.13 -31.72
C ARG A 89 -11.16 -1.53 -30.75
N PHE A 90 -10.06 -2.09 -31.27
CA PHE A 90 -8.87 -2.41 -30.48
C PHE A 90 -8.40 -1.20 -29.67
N ASP A 91 -8.19 -0.08 -30.36
CA ASP A 91 -7.66 1.14 -29.75
C ASP A 91 -8.65 1.75 -28.74
N TYR A 92 -9.95 1.72 -29.03
CA TYR A 92 -10.97 2.25 -28.11
C TYR A 92 -11.17 1.37 -26.87
N GLU A 93 -11.37 0.05 -27.05
CA GLU A 93 -11.70 -0.87 -25.96
C GLU A 93 -10.51 -1.06 -25.01
N ILE A 94 -9.32 -1.36 -25.55
CA ILE A 94 -8.11 -1.56 -24.75
C ILE A 94 -7.60 -0.22 -24.24
N GLY A 95 -7.64 0.83 -25.07
CA GLY A 95 -7.22 2.16 -24.65
C GLY A 95 -8.02 2.72 -23.48
N SER A 96 -9.31 2.41 -23.39
CA SER A 96 -10.13 2.79 -22.23
C SER A 96 -9.64 2.10 -20.94
N SER A 97 -9.29 0.82 -21.00
CA SER A 97 -8.73 0.08 -19.86
C SER A 97 -7.33 0.59 -19.48
N VAL A 98 -6.46 0.85 -20.47
CA VAL A 98 -5.13 1.43 -20.22
C VAL A 98 -5.21 2.84 -19.64
N LEU A 99 -6.20 3.63 -20.06
CA LEU A 99 -6.46 4.93 -19.46
C LEU A 99 -6.92 4.79 -18.00
N GLY A 100 -7.78 3.81 -17.71
CA GLY A 100 -8.15 3.43 -16.34
C GLY A 100 -6.93 3.05 -15.49
N TRP A 101 -6.03 2.24 -16.04
CA TRP A 101 -4.74 1.92 -15.42
C TRP A 101 -3.91 3.17 -15.14
N ALA A 102 -3.77 4.05 -16.14
CA ALA A 102 -2.98 5.28 -16.02
C ALA A 102 -3.55 6.21 -14.95
N PHE A 103 -4.87 6.41 -14.89
CA PHE A 103 -5.51 7.25 -13.86
C PHE A 103 -5.39 6.68 -12.45
N HIS A 104 -5.28 5.37 -12.29
CA HIS A 104 -5.06 4.74 -10.99
C HIS A 104 -3.58 4.55 -10.64
N TYR A 105 -2.65 4.86 -11.54
CA TYR A 105 -1.22 4.65 -11.32
C TYR A 105 -0.44 5.97 -11.31
N PHE A 106 -0.67 6.83 -12.31
CA PHE A 106 0.04 8.09 -12.50
C PHE A 106 -0.04 9.05 -11.30
N PRO A 107 -1.19 9.23 -10.62
CA PRO A 107 -1.27 10.17 -9.50
C PRO A 107 -0.28 9.85 -8.36
N PHE A 108 0.07 8.58 -8.18
CA PHE A 108 1.03 8.18 -7.14
C PHE A 108 2.45 8.67 -7.38
N PHE A 109 2.81 9.02 -8.63
CA PHE A 109 4.09 9.68 -8.93
C PHE A 109 4.15 11.12 -8.42
N LEU A 110 2.99 11.74 -8.21
CA LEU A 110 2.86 13.12 -7.75
C LEU A 110 2.74 13.23 -6.22
N MET A 111 2.54 12.10 -5.54
CA MET A 111 2.31 12.06 -4.09
C MET A 111 3.64 11.88 -3.34
N GLN A 112 3.96 12.84 -2.46
CA GLN A 112 5.17 12.84 -1.63
C GLN A 112 4.95 12.20 -0.24
N ARG A 113 3.93 11.36 -0.09
CA ARG A 113 3.64 10.62 1.15
C ARG A 113 4.21 9.20 1.11
N GLN A 114 4.09 8.49 2.23
CA GLN A 114 4.31 7.05 2.31
C GLN A 114 3.37 6.29 1.37
N LEU A 115 3.93 5.35 0.62
CA LEU A 115 3.21 4.53 -0.35
C LEU A 115 3.65 3.08 -0.23
N PHE A 116 2.78 2.18 -0.66
CA PHE A 116 2.92 0.75 -0.50
C PHE A 116 2.38 0.02 -1.72
N LEU A 117 2.80 -1.22 -1.95
CA LEU A 117 2.42 -2.01 -3.13
C LEU A 117 0.89 -2.11 -3.34
N HIS A 118 0.10 -2.18 -2.27
CA HIS A 118 -1.36 -2.27 -2.36
C HIS A 118 -2.02 -1.05 -3.04
N HIS A 119 -1.35 0.11 -3.06
CA HIS A 119 -1.83 1.29 -3.79
C HIS A 119 -1.91 1.03 -5.31
N TYR A 120 -1.11 0.09 -5.83
CA TYR A 120 -1.15 -0.30 -7.24
C TYR A 120 -2.36 -1.19 -7.58
N PHE A 121 -3.05 -1.80 -6.61
CA PHE A 121 -4.08 -2.81 -6.88
C PHE A 121 -5.25 -2.31 -7.75
N PRO A 122 -5.77 -1.08 -7.57
CA PRO A 122 -6.76 -0.54 -8.49
C PRO A 122 -6.24 -0.44 -9.93
N ALA A 123 -4.98 -0.03 -10.13
CA ALA A 123 -4.37 -0.02 -11.45
C ALA A 123 -4.17 -1.44 -12.00
N LEU A 124 -3.67 -2.37 -11.18
CA LEU A 124 -3.50 -3.78 -11.53
C LEU A 124 -4.78 -4.41 -12.06
N TYR A 125 -5.93 -4.07 -11.48
CA TYR A 125 -7.23 -4.54 -11.97
C TYR A 125 -7.46 -4.17 -13.44
N PHE A 126 -7.22 -2.90 -13.81
CA PHE A 126 -7.27 -2.46 -15.20
C PHE A 126 -6.18 -3.08 -16.08
N ALA A 127 -4.99 -3.38 -15.53
CA ALA A 127 -3.95 -4.10 -16.25
C ALA A 127 -4.38 -5.55 -16.59
N ILE A 128 -5.05 -6.24 -15.67
CA ILE A 128 -5.59 -7.59 -15.89
C ILE A 128 -6.71 -7.55 -16.94
N ILE A 129 -7.61 -6.56 -16.89
CA ILE A 129 -8.61 -6.37 -17.96
C ILE A 129 -7.93 -6.16 -19.30
N THR A 130 -6.88 -5.33 -19.34
CA THR A 130 -6.08 -5.07 -20.55
C THR A 130 -5.47 -6.37 -21.08
N LEU A 131 -4.90 -7.21 -20.22
CA LEU A 131 -4.38 -8.54 -20.60
C LEU A 131 -5.45 -9.39 -21.28
N CYS A 132 -6.63 -9.51 -20.67
CA CYS A 132 -7.74 -10.29 -21.21
C CYS A 132 -8.19 -9.75 -22.57
N GLN A 133 -8.32 -8.42 -22.72
CA GLN A 133 -8.72 -7.78 -23.97
C GLN A 133 -7.66 -7.95 -25.06
N VAL A 134 -6.37 -7.77 -24.73
CA VAL A 134 -5.26 -8.01 -25.67
C VAL A 134 -5.26 -9.46 -26.14
N TYR A 135 -5.44 -10.41 -25.22
CA TYR A 135 -5.52 -11.83 -25.54
C TYR A 135 -6.70 -12.16 -26.47
N ASP A 136 -7.90 -11.65 -26.16
CA ASP A 136 -9.09 -11.80 -27.01
C ASP A 136 -8.85 -11.21 -28.41
N PHE A 137 -8.26 -10.01 -28.49
CA PHE A 137 -7.96 -9.40 -29.77
C PHE A 137 -6.99 -10.22 -30.60
N VAL A 138 -5.91 -10.73 -30.01
CA VAL A 138 -4.90 -11.54 -30.72
C VAL A 138 -5.46 -12.87 -31.18
N THR A 139 -6.27 -13.54 -30.35
CA THR A 139 -6.72 -14.92 -30.62
C THR A 139 -8.02 -14.99 -31.42
N ALA A 140 -8.96 -14.07 -31.21
CA ALA A 140 -10.30 -14.15 -31.79
C ALA A 140 -10.58 -13.08 -32.87
N ARG A 141 -9.88 -11.94 -32.86
CA ARG A 141 -10.22 -10.79 -33.73
C ARG A 141 -9.15 -10.47 -34.78
N PHE A 142 -7.88 -10.71 -34.47
CA PHE A 142 -6.75 -10.39 -35.34
C PHE A 142 -6.50 -11.50 -36.37
N GLY A 143 -6.65 -11.16 -37.65
CA GLY A 143 -6.48 -12.12 -38.75
C GLY A 143 -5.03 -12.36 -39.20
N GLY A 144 -4.06 -11.56 -38.75
CA GLY A 144 -2.70 -11.57 -39.29
C GLY A 144 -1.86 -12.81 -38.95
N ILE A 145 -2.23 -13.57 -37.92
CA ILE A 145 -1.46 -14.72 -37.39
C ILE A 145 -2.19 -16.06 -37.66
N GLY A 146 -3.40 -16.03 -38.24
CA GLY A 146 -4.21 -17.22 -38.48
C GLY A 146 -4.85 -17.85 -37.23
N LEU A 147 -4.63 -17.29 -36.03
CA LEU A 147 -5.23 -17.78 -34.77
C LEU A 147 -6.76 -17.67 -34.76
N LYS A 148 -7.30 -16.63 -35.41
CA LYS A 148 -8.75 -16.43 -35.57
C LYS A 148 -9.46 -17.62 -36.22
N GLU A 149 -8.79 -18.30 -37.15
CA GLU A 149 -9.36 -19.46 -37.87
C GLU A 149 -9.30 -20.75 -37.04
N ARG A 150 -8.54 -20.75 -35.94
CA ARG A 150 -8.32 -21.90 -35.05
C ARG A 150 -8.64 -21.52 -33.60
N PRO A 151 -9.92 -21.30 -33.26
CA PRO A 151 -10.32 -20.85 -31.91
C PRO A 151 -9.89 -21.81 -30.80
N VAL A 152 -9.71 -23.10 -31.12
CA VAL A 152 -9.22 -24.13 -30.18
C VAL A 152 -7.85 -23.75 -29.59
N ILE A 153 -6.96 -23.12 -30.37
CA ILE A 153 -5.64 -22.70 -29.88
C ILE A 153 -5.78 -21.60 -28.83
N GLY A 154 -6.64 -20.61 -29.08
CA GLY A 154 -6.92 -19.54 -28.13
C GLY A 154 -7.57 -20.06 -26.85
N GLN A 155 -8.54 -20.99 -26.96
CA GLN A 155 -9.18 -21.60 -25.80
C GLN A 155 -8.20 -22.46 -24.98
N ALA A 156 -7.40 -23.29 -25.64
CA ALA A 156 -6.37 -24.10 -24.99
C ALA A 156 -5.35 -23.20 -24.27
N GLY A 157 -4.91 -22.11 -24.90
CA GLY A 157 -4.03 -21.13 -24.27
C GLY A 157 -4.64 -20.49 -23.03
N THR A 158 -5.93 -20.16 -23.03
CA THR A 158 -6.63 -19.64 -21.85
C THR A 158 -6.64 -20.66 -20.71
N VAL A 159 -6.97 -21.92 -21.01
CA VAL A 159 -7.00 -23.00 -20.00
C VAL A 159 -5.62 -23.23 -19.41
N VAL A 160 -4.58 -23.27 -20.25
CA VAL A 160 -3.19 -23.42 -19.81
C VAL A 160 -2.75 -22.24 -18.93
N PHE A 161 -3.07 -21.00 -19.32
CA PHE A 161 -2.73 -19.81 -18.55
C PHE A 161 -3.43 -19.79 -17.19
N LEU A 162 -4.72 -20.16 -17.12
CA LEU A 162 -5.46 -20.25 -15.87
C LEU A 162 -4.91 -21.36 -14.96
N ALA A 163 -4.61 -22.54 -15.52
CA ALA A 163 -3.99 -23.64 -14.78
C ALA A 163 -2.62 -23.24 -14.23
N ALA A 164 -1.77 -22.60 -15.05
CA ALA A 164 -0.47 -22.10 -14.61
C ALA A 164 -0.62 -21.03 -13.52
N SER A 165 -1.61 -20.13 -13.64
CA SER A 165 -1.90 -19.12 -12.62
C SER A 165 -2.31 -19.75 -11.29
N ALA A 166 -3.13 -20.81 -11.34
CA ALA A 166 -3.52 -21.57 -10.15
C ALA A 166 -2.32 -22.29 -9.52
N VAL A 167 -1.45 -22.92 -10.32
CA VAL A 167 -0.22 -23.54 -9.81
C VAL A 167 0.68 -22.51 -9.14
N VAL A 168 0.93 -21.37 -9.79
CA VAL A 168 1.72 -20.28 -9.18
C VAL A 168 1.07 -19.81 -7.87
N PHE A 169 -0.25 -19.65 -7.84
CA PHE A 169 -0.94 -19.31 -6.58
C PHE A 169 -0.73 -20.36 -5.49
N THR A 170 -0.83 -21.65 -5.81
CA THR A 170 -0.61 -22.72 -4.80
C THR A 170 0.80 -22.72 -4.24
N ILE A 171 1.81 -22.36 -5.06
CA ILE A 171 3.20 -22.26 -4.62
C ILE A 171 3.38 -21.10 -3.61
N TYR A 172 2.75 -19.95 -3.85
CA TYR A 172 2.84 -18.78 -2.96
C TYR A 172 1.73 -18.71 -1.89
N ALA A 173 0.80 -19.67 -1.87
CA ALA A 173 -0.30 -19.72 -0.91
C ALA A 173 0.13 -19.65 0.57
N PRO A 174 1.29 -20.21 0.99
CA PRO A 174 1.77 -20.05 2.36
C PRO A 174 1.95 -18.60 2.79
N LEU A 175 2.37 -17.71 1.89
CA LEU A 175 2.52 -16.27 2.17
C LEU A 175 1.17 -15.55 2.27
N ALA A 176 0.13 -16.03 1.58
CA ALA A 176 -1.19 -15.41 1.61
C ALA A 176 -2.03 -15.86 2.82
N TYR A 177 -1.97 -17.14 3.16
CA TYR A 177 -2.79 -17.73 4.23
C TYR A 177 -2.04 -17.94 5.55
N GLY A 178 -0.72 -17.72 5.57
CA GLY A 178 0.11 -18.05 6.73
C GLY A 178 0.21 -19.56 6.97
N ASN A 179 0.17 -20.37 5.91
CA ASN A 179 0.26 -21.83 6.04
C ASN A 179 1.69 -22.28 6.36
N ALA A 180 1.81 -23.53 6.81
CA ALA A 180 3.10 -24.17 6.98
C ALA A 180 3.86 -24.23 5.64
N TRP A 181 5.16 -23.98 5.70
CA TRP A 181 6.06 -24.05 4.56
C TRP A 181 7.44 -24.51 5.03
N THR A 182 8.27 -25.06 4.15
CA THR A 182 9.65 -25.37 4.51
C THR A 182 10.61 -24.27 4.09
N GLN A 183 11.71 -24.14 4.82
CA GLN A 183 12.77 -23.18 4.50
C GLN A 183 13.31 -23.39 3.06
N ASP A 184 13.47 -24.64 2.63
CA ASP A 184 14.01 -24.96 1.31
C ASP A 184 13.02 -24.60 0.19
N GLU A 185 11.74 -24.96 0.34
CA GLU A 185 10.70 -24.57 -0.63
C GLU A 185 10.54 -23.05 -0.71
N CYS A 186 10.64 -22.35 0.43
CA CYS A 186 10.64 -20.90 0.46
C CYS A 186 11.79 -20.28 -0.35
N LYS A 187 13.01 -20.79 -0.15
CA LYS A 187 14.19 -20.32 -0.88
C LYS A 187 14.10 -20.61 -2.37
N MET A 188 13.58 -21.77 -2.76
CA MET A 188 13.45 -22.16 -4.17
C MET A 188 12.56 -21.23 -5.00
N VAL A 189 11.55 -20.62 -4.37
CA VAL A 189 10.57 -19.77 -5.10
C VAL A 189 10.89 -18.29 -4.98
N LYS A 190 11.92 -17.93 -4.22
CA LYS A 190 12.41 -16.56 -4.13
C LYS A 190 13.18 -16.22 -5.41
N LEU A 191 12.47 -15.72 -6.41
CA LEU A 191 13.01 -15.50 -7.77
C LEU A 191 14.02 -14.35 -7.87
N PHE A 192 13.94 -13.38 -6.97
CA PHE A 192 14.82 -12.21 -6.95
C PHE A 192 15.32 -11.93 -5.54
N ASP A 193 16.52 -11.37 -5.45
CA ASP A 193 17.09 -10.96 -4.15
C ASP A 193 16.29 -9.82 -3.51
N THR A 194 15.60 -9.00 -4.32
CA THR A 194 14.76 -7.90 -3.86
C THR A 194 13.49 -8.35 -3.14
N TRP A 195 13.14 -9.64 -3.21
CA TRP A 195 11.99 -10.22 -2.53
C TRP A 195 12.32 -10.55 -1.08
N ASP A 196 12.03 -9.64 -0.18
CA ASP A 196 12.58 -9.56 1.18
C ASP A 196 11.78 -10.30 2.27
N TRP A 197 10.95 -11.30 1.94
CA TRP A 197 10.38 -12.18 2.97
C TRP A 197 11.44 -13.11 3.56
N ASP A 198 11.31 -13.41 4.85
CA ASP A 198 12.29 -14.19 5.59
C ASP A 198 11.97 -15.69 5.51
N CYS A 199 12.78 -16.44 4.77
CA CYS A 199 12.65 -17.88 4.70
C CYS A 199 13.17 -18.60 5.95
N ASN A 200 13.98 -17.96 6.78
CA ASN A 200 14.53 -18.56 8.00
C ASN A 200 13.50 -18.66 9.13
N ASN A 201 12.39 -17.93 9.01
CA ASN A 201 11.25 -18.06 9.91
C ASN A 201 10.60 -19.46 9.82
N PHE A 202 10.66 -20.12 8.66
CA PHE A 202 10.04 -21.44 8.45
C PHE A 202 10.89 -22.59 8.99
N HIS A 203 10.23 -23.69 9.33
CA HIS A 203 10.89 -24.94 9.71
C HIS A 203 11.61 -25.61 8.54
N THR A 204 12.58 -26.48 8.84
CA THR A 204 13.30 -27.25 7.80
C THR A 204 12.49 -28.45 7.30
N SER A 205 11.51 -28.92 8.07
CA SER A 205 10.66 -30.05 7.72
C SER A 205 9.22 -29.87 8.19
N TYR A 206 8.27 -30.37 7.39
CA TYR A 206 6.85 -30.35 7.73
C TYR A 206 6.49 -31.08 9.03
N ALA A 207 7.29 -32.08 9.44
CA ALA A 207 7.07 -32.82 10.67
C ALA A 207 7.13 -31.91 11.92
N GLN A 208 7.89 -30.81 11.85
CA GLN A 208 8.06 -29.86 12.96
C GLN A 208 6.82 -29.00 13.20
N TYR A 209 5.89 -28.93 12.24
CA TYR A 209 4.60 -28.25 12.42
C TYR A 209 3.53 -29.13 13.09
N SER A 210 3.78 -30.42 13.25
CA SER A 210 2.84 -31.30 13.94
C SER A 210 2.89 -30.99 15.44
N PRO A 211 1.73 -30.84 16.11
CA PRO A 211 1.73 -30.68 17.55
C PRO A 211 2.41 -31.90 18.17
N ILE A 212 3.39 -31.66 19.03
CA ILE A 212 4.08 -32.72 19.77
C ILE A 212 3.01 -33.45 20.60
N GLU A 213 2.67 -34.68 20.22
CA GLU A 213 1.95 -35.60 21.11
C GLU A 213 2.82 -35.81 22.34
N GLY A 214 2.49 -35.12 23.45
CA GLY A 214 3.21 -35.23 24.72
C GLY A 214 3.56 -33.91 25.43
N ALA A 215 3.23 -32.74 24.86
CA ALA A 215 3.23 -31.53 25.68
C ALA A 215 2.09 -31.64 26.72
N PRO A 216 2.35 -31.46 28.04
CA PRO A 216 1.30 -31.54 29.04
C PRO A 216 0.26 -30.46 28.74
N GLN A 217 -0.91 -30.88 28.26
CA GLN A 217 -2.09 -30.04 28.21
C GLN A 217 -2.43 -29.69 29.66
N THR A 218 -2.29 -28.42 30.03
CA THR A 218 -2.94 -27.88 31.22
C THR A 218 -4.43 -28.07 31.03
N THR A 219 -4.97 -29.11 31.66
CA THR A 219 -6.40 -29.40 31.72
C THR A 219 -7.09 -28.26 32.45
N ILE A 220 -7.68 -27.34 31.69
CA ILE A 220 -8.76 -26.51 32.22
C ILE A 220 -10.00 -27.41 32.18
N GLY A 221 -10.52 -27.70 33.38
CA GLY A 221 -11.63 -28.62 33.59
C GLY A 221 -12.84 -28.30 32.72
N SER A 222 -13.32 -29.33 32.02
CA SER A 222 -14.57 -29.31 31.27
C SER A 222 -15.74 -29.59 32.21
N ASP A 223 -16.38 -28.56 32.74
CA ASP A 223 -17.76 -28.68 33.21
C ASP A 223 -18.69 -28.41 32.03
N ALA A 224 -19.27 -29.50 31.52
CA ALA A 224 -20.34 -29.48 30.55
C ALA A 224 -21.63 -28.99 31.24
N ALA A 225 -22.16 -27.85 30.82
CA ALA A 225 -23.53 -27.45 31.09
C ALA A 225 -24.19 -26.90 29.82
N SER A 226 -25.29 -27.59 29.46
CA SER A 226 -26.32 -27.31 28.46
C SER A 226 -26.51 -25.85 28.01
N SER A 227 -26.56 -25.66 26.69
CA SER A 227 -27.02 -24.43 26.03
C SER A 227 -28.49 -24.10 26.34
N PRO A 228 -28.82 -22.83 26.63
CA PRO A 228 -30.12 -22.25 26.32
C PRO A 228 -30.04 -21.35 25.08
N ALA A 229 -31.17 -21.26 24.38
CA ALA A 229 -31.38 -20.54 23.14
C ALA A 229 -31.03 -19.03 23.20
N ALA A 230 -30.75 -18.48 22.01
CA ALA A 230 -30.37 -17.10 21.77
C ALA A 230 -31.35 -16.09 22.37
N VAL A 231 -30.81 -15.23 23.23
CA VAL A 231 -31.45 -13.97 23.69
C VAL A 231 -30.91 -12.84 22.82
N PRO A 232 -31.72 -11.87 22.37
CA PRO A 232 -31.24 -10.72 21.60
C PRO A 232 -30.19 -9.94 22.40
N GLY A 233 -29.07 -9.63 21.75
CA GLY A 233 -27.93 -8.95 22.38
C GLY A 233 -28.32 -7.57 22.97
N PRO A 234 -27.67 -7.16 24.07
CA PRO A 234 -27.88 -5.83 24.64
C PRO A 234 -27.40 -4.74 23.69
N ALA A 235 -28.04 -3.57 23.77
CA ALA A 235 -27.72 -2.39 22.98
C ALA A 235 -26.27 -1.93 23.19
N ASN A 236 -25.66 -1.40 22.12
CA ASN A 236 -24.30 -0.87 22.10
C ASN A 236 -24.05 0.12 23.26
N PRO A 237 -22.94 -0.02 24.01
CA PRO A 237 -22.52 1.01 24.96
C PRO A 237 -22.12 2.29 24.22
N GLN A 238 -22.68 3.44 24.63
CA GLN A 238 -22.10 4.75 24.34
C GLN A 238 -20.76 4.86 25.07
N ALA A 239 -19.71 5.20 24.33
CA ALA A 239 -18.39 5.46 24.88
C ALA A 239 -18.36 6.86 25.52
N ASP A 240 -18.20 6.92 26.84
CA ASP A 240 -17.80 8.13 27.56
C ASP A 240 -16.26 8.11 27.73
N ASN A 241 -15.60 9.09 27.11
CA ASN A 241 -14.20 9.52 27.26
C ASN A 241 -13.05 8.55 26.85
N PRO A 242 -12.17 8.95 25.89
CA PRO A 242 -11.09 8.11 25.36
C PRO A 242 -9.74 8.41 26.02
N LYS A 243 -9.50 7.96 27.26
CA LYS A 243 -8.14 8.02 27.85
C LYS A 243 -7.65 6.80 28.65
N ASP A 244 -8.44 5.74 28.83
CA ASP A 244 -8.00 4.59 29.66
C ASP A 244 -7.97 3.22 28.95
N ASP A 245 -8.18 3.14 27.64
CA ASP A 245 -8.06 1.87 26.91
C ASP A 245 -6.67 1.67 26.31
N VAL A 246 -5.73 1.25 27.16
CA VAL A 246 -4.47 0.64 26.75
C VAL A 246 -4.78 -0.73 26.14
N PHE A 247 -4.84 -0.81 24.81
CA PHE A 247 -4.79 -2.10 24.12
C PHE A 247 -3.37 -2.66 24.25
N VAL A 248 -3.16 -3.49 25.26
CA VAL A 248 -1.96 -4.34 25.39
C VAL A 248 -2.01 -5.40 24.29
N THR A 249 -1.16 -5.25 23.29
CA THR A 249 -0.84 -6.29 22.31
C THR A 249 -0.24 -7.51 23.02
N PRO A 250 -0.68 -8.75 22.74
CA PRO A 250 -0.03 -9.93 23.30
C PRO A 250 1.42 -10.03 22.80
N GLN A 251 2.35 -10.09 23.75
CA GLN A 251 3.80 -10.14 23.56
C GLN A 251 4.25 -11.30 22.64
N PRO A 252 5.22 -11.08 21.73
CA PRO A 252 5.89 -12.15 20.98
C PRO A 252 6.78 -12.98 21.90
N ALA A 253 6.72 -14.31 21.78
CA ALA A 253 7.70 -15.19 22.41
C ALA A 253 8.89 -15.37 21.46
N ALA A 254 10.10 -15.25 22.02
CA ALA A 254 11.43 -15.37 21.42
C ALA A 254 11.89 -14.19 20.54
N GLN A 255 11.88 -12.99 21.10
CA GLN A 255 12.81 -11.93 20.71
C GLN A 255 14.03 -11.97 21.63
N ALA A 256 15.20 -11.55 21.11
CA ALA A 256 16.38 -11.27 21.95
C ALA A 256 15.93 -10.50 23.21
N PRO A 257 16.49 -10.79 24.41
CA PRO A 257 15.99 -10.24 25.65
C PRO A 257 15.93 -8.71 25.53
N ILE A 258 14.70 -8.18 25.58
CA ILE A 258 14.49 -6.74 25.65
C ILE A 258 15.07 -6.32 27.00
N VAL A 259 16.23 -5.66 26.96
CA VAL A 259 16.96 -5.21 28.16
C VAL A 259 16.13 -4.17 28.93
N GLY A 260 15.28 -3.42 28.22
CA GLY A 260 14.28 -2.52 28.80
C GLY A 260 13.49 -1.78 27.71
N THR A 261 12.34 -1.24 28.07
CA THR A 261 11.58 -0.27 27.26
C THR A 261 11.78 1.09 27.92
N GLU A 262 12.36 2.05 27.19
CA GLU A 262 12.47 3.44 27.65
C GLU A 262 11.49 4.33 26.87
N GLU A 263 10.58 4.98 27.59
CA GLU A 263 9.74 6.04 27.03
C GLU A 263 10.45 7.38 27.24
N LYS A 264 10.91 8.01 26.16
CA LYS A 264 11.52 9.33 26.19
C LYS A 264 10.67 10.30 25.39
N ILE A 265 10.22 11.37 26.05
CA ILE A 265 9.51 12.47 25.41
C ILE A 265 10.56 13.47 24.94
N GLU A 266 10.66 13.68 23.62
CA GLU A 266 11.54 14.69 23.03
C GLU A 266 10.68 15.77 22.36
N TYR A 267 10.92 17.02 22.72
CA TYR A 267 10.27 18.17 22.08
C TYR A 267 11.16 18.63 20.92
N ARG A 268 10.56 18.77 19.74
CA ARG A 268 11.27 19.23 18.53
C ARG A 268 10.57 20.41 17.90
N ASP A 269 11.35 21.34 17.35
CA ASP A 269 10.84 22.46 16.57
C ASP A 269 10.42 22.04 15.15
N GLU A 270 9.86 22.97 14.37
CA GLU A 270 9.43 22.73 12.98
C GLU A 270 10.59 22.34 12.04
N SER A 271 11.84 22.58 12.45
CA SER A 271 13.07 22.22 11.73
C SER A 271 13.70 20.91 12.21
N GLY A 272 13.08 20.22 13.18
CA GLY A 272 13.53 18.94 13.72
C GLY A 272 14.60 19.04 14.81
N ASN A 273 14.94 20.24 15.28
CA ASN A 273 15.93 20.44 16.34
C ASN A 273 15.33 20.11 17.70
N LEU A 274 16.12 19.49 18.57
CA LEU A 274 15.72 19.19 19.95
C LEU A 274 15.63 20.48 20.77
N LEU A 275 14.45 20.73 21.34
CA LEU A 275 14.20 21.81 22.29
C LEU A 275 14.55 21.34 23.70
N ASN A 276 15.21 22.20 24.47
CA ASN A 276 15.42 21.95 25.89
C ASN A 276 14.16 22.31 26.71
N ASP A 277 14.09 21.85 27.96
CA ASP A 277 12.92 22.04 28.81
C ASP A 277 12.58 23.53 29.06
N GLU A 278 13.58 24.42 29.05
CA GLU A 278 13.40 25.86 29.20
C GLU A 278 12.71 26.49 27.97
N GLN A 279 13.12 26.09 26.77
CA GLN A 279 12.53 26.53 25.50
C GLN A 279 11.09 26.01 25.33
N VAL A 280 10.83 24.77 25.74
CA VAL A 280 9.48 24.18 25.69
C VAL A 280 8.52 24.97 26.59
N LYS A 281 8.99 25.36 27.78
CA LYS A 281 8.20 26.14 28.74
C LYS A 281 7.94 27.57 28.27
N GLU A 282 8.86 28.17 27.52
CA GLU A 282 8.66 29.51 26.93
C GLU A 282 7.64 29.49 25.78
N LEU A 283 7.55 28.37 25.07
CA LEU A 283 6.62 28.16 23.95
C LEU A 283 5.24 27.66 24.41
N GLU A 284 5.09 27.30 25.69
CA GLU A 284 3.84 26.81 26.27
C GLU A 284 2.72 27.87 26.14
N GLY A 285 1.68 27.55 25.38
CA GLY A 285 0.53 28.43 25.12
C GLY A 285 0.67 29.37 23.91
N ARG A 286 1.82 29.41 23.23
CA ARG A 286 2.04 30.17 21.98
C ARG A 286 2.12 29.29 20.73
N VAL A 287 2.26 27.97 20.90
CA VAL A 287 2.36 27.00 19.81
C VAL A 287 1.38 25.84 20.01
N SER A 288 0.98 25.19 18.91
CA SER A 288 0.21 23.96 18.97
C SER A 288 1.14 22.75 19.11
N PHE A 289 0.96 21.94 20.15
CA PHE A 289 1.70 20.69 20.30
C PHE A 289 1.08 19.59 19.44
N LYS A 290 1.90 18.91 18.64
CA LYS A 290 1.51 17.68 17.92
C LYS A 290 2.36 16.53 18.45
N THR A 291 1.73 15.59 19.17
CA THR A 291 2.40 14.40 19.66
C THR A 291 2.65 13.42 18.51
N ARG A 292 3.91 13.01 18.34
CA ARG A 292 4.33 11.97 17.39
C ARG A 292 4.88 10.81 18.21
N TYR A 293 4.36 9.60 17.97
CA TYR A 293 4.87 8.38 18.59
C TYR A 293 5.84 7.72 17.60
N GLU A 294 7.07 7.50 18.02
CA GLU A 294 8.11 6.86 17.21
C GLU A 294 8.69 5.69 18.00
N THR A 295 8.66 4.49 17.43
CA THR A 295 9.27 3.30 18.05
C THR A 295 10.63 3.07 17.39
N ARG A 296 11.72 3.32 18.13
CA ARG A 296 13.08 3.06 17.66
C ARG A 296 13.64 1.83 18.37
N THR A 297 14.23 0.92 17.60
CA THR A 297 14.96 -0.23 18.17
C THR A 297 16.42 0.17 18.32
N ARG A 298 16.95 0.13 19.55
CA ARG A 298 18.37 0.37 19.87
C ARG A 298 19.05 -0.96 20.16
N LEU A 299 20.14 -1.26 19.48
CA LEU A 299 21.00 -2.39 19.80
C LEU A 299 21.98 -1.97 20.90
N VAL A 300 22.06 -2.77 21.97
CA VAL A 300 22.87 -2.50 23.14
C VAL A 300 23.80 -3.69 23.37
N ASP A 301 25.08 -3.42 23.63
CA ASP A 301 26.05 -4.47 23.95
C ASP A 301 25.81 -5.08 25.35
N GLN A 302 26.57 -6.12 25.72
CA GLN A 302 26.48 -6.76 27.06
C GLN A 302 26.86 -5.82 28.22
N MET A 303 27.42 -4.65 27.94
CA MET A 303 27.86 -3.65 28.92
C MET A 303 26.92 -2.43 28.98
N GLY A 304 25.83 -2.40 28.20
CA GLY A 304 24.84 -1.32 28.23
C GLY A 304 25.11 -0.17 27.25
N ASN A 305 26.12 -0.26 26.37
CA ASN A 305 26.46 0.82 25.44
C ASN A 305 25.70 0.71 24.10
N GLU A 306 25.36 1.86 23.54
CA GLU A 306 24.71 2.03 22.23
C GLU A 306 25.67 1.62 21.10
N ILE A 307 25.27 0.67 20.26
CA ILE A 307 26.03 0.33 19.04
C ILE A 307 25.45 1.18 17.90
N HIS A 308 26.22 2.11 17.35
CA HIS A 308 25.79 3.01 16.26
C HIS A 308 26.17 2.39 14.92
N ASP A 309 25.20 2.18 14.02
CA ASP A 309 25.43 1.64 12.66
C ASP A 309 26.18 2.66 11.79
N GLY A 310 27.50 2.67 11.90
CA GLY A 310 28.41 3.23 10.91
C GLY A 310 28.89 2.12 9.98
N ILE A 311 28.67 2.30 8.68
CA ILE A 311 29.12 1.50 7.54
C ILE A 311 30.41 0.71 7.86
N TRP A 312 30.31 -0.62 7.95
CA TRP A 312 31.46 -1.51 8.05
C TRP A 312 31.30 -2.71 7.11
N GLU A 313 32.24 -2.82 6.17
CA GLU A 313 32.42 -3.97 5.28
C GLU A 313 32.88 -5.21 6.08
N PRO A 314 32.58 -6.43 5.58
CA PRO A 314 32.32 -7.58 6.43
C PRO A 314 33.59 -8.34 6.82
N ASP A 315 33.62 -8.83 8.06
CA ASP A 315 34.33 -10.06 8.40
C ASP A 315 33.52 -10.88 9.43
N THR A 316 33.03 -12.01 8.93
CA THR A 316 32.71 -13.28 9.59
C THR A 316 31.92 -13.33 10.93
N GLU A 317 30.82 -14.08 10.85
CA GLU A 317 30.13 -14.84 11.91
C GLU A 317 29.13 -14.12 12.82
N GLY A 318 27.84 -14.31 12.51
CA GLY A 318 26.82 -14.58 13.52
C GLY A 318 25.78 -13.49 13.77
N VAL A 319 24.54 -13.80 13.37
CA VAL A 319 23.27 -13.18 13.78
C VAL A 319 22.93 -11.84 13.09
N ALA A 320 22.42 -11.95 11.86
CA ALA A 320 21.73 -10.86 11.19
C ALA A 320 20.26 -10.81 11.64
N GLY A 321 19.90 -9.75 12.37
CA GLY A 321 18.53 -9.26 12.37
C GLY A 321 18.16 -8.77 10.96
N THR A 322 16.89 -8.87 10.60
CA THR A 322 16.39 -8.47 9.27
C THR A 322 16.48 -6.95 9.10
N ILE A 323 17.64 -6.46 8.66
CA ILE A 323 17.72 -5.16 7.99
C ILE A 323 17.25 -5.43 6.56
N ALA A 324 16.14 -4.81 6.17
CA ALA A 324 15.68 -4.82 4.78
C ALA A 324 16.68 -3.98 3.95
N GLU A 325 17.76 -4.60 3.50
CA GLU A 325 18.69 -3.98 2.55
C GLU A 325 18.02 -3.89 1.19
N GLY A 326 17.47 -2.71 0.92
CA GLY A 326 16.74 -2.44 -0.30
C GLY A 326 16.17 -1.03 -0.26
N GLU A 327 17.02 -0.04 -0.01
CA GLU A 327 16.61 1.35 0.00
C GLU A 327 16.02 1.70 -1.38
N ASN A 328 14.71 1.93 -1.43
CA ASN A 328 14.10 2.58 -2.57
C ASN A 328 14.51 4.06 -2.55
N PRO A 329 14.60 4.73 -3.71
CA PRO A 329 14.98 6.13 -3.74
C PRO A 329 14.11 6.94 -2.77
N PRO A 330 14.74 7.85 -1.99
CA PRO A 330 14.07 8.56 -0.91
C PRO A 330 12.82 9.27 -1.43
N THR A 331 11.78 9.32 -0.59
CA THR A 331 10.72 10.34 -0.69
C THR A 331 11.40 11.66 -1.03
N GLY A 332 10.95 12.40 -2.05
CA GLY A 332 11.67 13.56 -2.57
C GLY A 332 11.93 14.62 -1.51
N GLY A 333 12.99 14.44 -0.74
CA GLY A 333 13.72 15.46 -0.01
C GLY A 333 14.84 15.88 -0.92
N VAL A 334 14.79 17.14 -1.34
CA VAL A 334 15.83 17.77 -2.15
C VAL A 334 17.17 17.61 -1.43
N PRO A 335 18.24 17.08 -2.07
CA PRO A 335 19.58 17.14 -1.51
C PRO A 335 20.04 18.60 -1.39
N GLU A 336 20.73 18.94 -0.32
CA GLU A 336 21.31 20.27 -0.10
C GLU A 336 22.29 20.68 -1.21
N THR A 337 21.78 21.31 -2.26
CA THR A 337 22.59 22.16 -3.14
C THR A 337 21.83 23.44 -3.46
N ARG A 338 22.13 24.48 -2.66
CA ARG A 338 22.09 25.91 -2.96
C ARG A 338 21.14 26.32 -4.10
N ALA A 339 19.84 26.43 -3.80
CA ALA A 339 18.85 26.98 -4.71
C ALA A 339 18.09 28.14 -4.04
N LYS A 340 18.39 29.35 -4.53
CA LYS A 340 17.66 30.64 -4.44
C LYS A 340 16.92 30.96 -3.13
N GLU A 341 17.48 31.93 -2.43
CA GLU A 341 16.79 32.75 -1.42
C GLU A 341 15.44 33.25 -1.98
N VAL A 342 14.39 33.08 -1.17
CA VAL A 342 12.97 33.48 -1.33
C VAL A 342 12.04 32.44 -2.00
N PRO A 343 11.24 31.69 -1.21
CA PRO A 343 9.97 31.11 -1.67
C PRO A 343 8.88 32.20 -1.76
N ALA A 344 7.94 32.04 -2.69
CA ALA A 344 6.79 32.94 -2.84
C ALA A 344 5.94 32.96 -1.55
N SER A 345 5.92 34.10 -0.87
CA SER A 345 5.07 34.34 0.29
C SER A 345 3.63 34.56 -0.16
N VAL A 346 2.73 33.63 0.15
CA VAL A 346 1.30 33.96 0.25
C VAL A 346 1.11 34.52 1.65
N ALA A 347 0.83 35.82 1.73
CA ALA A 347 0.67 36.52 3.00
C ALA A 347 -0.64 36.06 3.67
N VAL A 348 -0.52 35.50 4.88
CA VAL A 348 -1.64 35.04 5.73
C VAL A 348 -2.69 36.15 5.97
N GLY A 349 -2.32 37.42 5.81
CA GLY A 349 -3.25 38.56 5.91
C GLY A 349 -4.36 38.55 4.85
N ASP A 350 -4.08 38.08 3.64
CA ASP A 350 -5.05 38.13 2.53
C ASP A 350 -6.18 37.11 2.72
N ASP A 351 -5.90 35.98 3.38
CA ASP A 351 -6.89 34.95 3.71
C ASP A 351 -7.82 35.40 4.86
N VAL A 352 -7.29 36.15 5.83
CA VAL A 352 -8.10 36.69 6.95
C VAL A 352 -9.04 37.82 6.48
N GLU A 353 -8.61 38.65 5.51
CA GLU A 353 -9.50 39.65 4.91
C GLU A 353 -10.59 39.01 4.04
N LYS A 354 -10.26 37.92 3.36
CA LYS A 354 -11.21 37.17 2.53
C LYS A 354 -12.26 36.46 3.37
N GLU A 355 -11.89 35.87 4.50
CA GLU A 355 -12.85 35.28 5.44
C GLU A 355 -13.78 36.34 6.07
N LYS A 356 -13.25 37.51 6.47
CA LYS A 356 -14.07 38.63 6.97
C LYS A 356 -15.02 39.19 5.91
N SER A 357 -14.66 39.15 4.63
CA SER A 357 -15.52 39.62 3.54
C SER A 357 -16.73 38.70 3.32
N VAL A 358 -16.58 37.39 3.56
CA VAL A 358 -17.64 36.38 3.42
C VAL A 358 -18.62 36.43 4.60
N GLU A 359 -18.12 36.63 5.83
CA GLU A 359 -18.98 36.81 7.01
C GLU A 359 -19.83 38.09 6.94
N ARG A 360 -19.33 39.13 6.26
CA ARG A 360 -20.08 40.39 6.08
C ARG A 360 -21.20 40.27 5.03
N SER A 361 -21.10 39.34 4.08
CA SER A 361 -22.12 39.13 3.04
C SER A 361 -23.34 38.34 3.50
N ASP A 362 -23.25 37.56 4.58
CA ASP A 362 -24.36 36.74 5.11
C ASP A 362 -25.31 37.50 6.06
N ALA A 363 -25.07 38.80 6.30
CA ALA A 363 -25.94 39.64 7.13
C ALA A 363 -27.16 40.24 6.37
N GLY A 364 -27.44 39.79 5.15
CA GLY A 364 -28.53 40.29 4.29
C GLY A 364 -29.69 39.30 4.12
N SER A 365 -30.64 39.30 5.07
CA SER A 365 -32.05 38.86 4.96
C SER A 365 -32.49 38.16 3.65
N ALA A 366 -32.70 36.85 3.68
CA ALA A 366 -33.65 36.16 2.81
C ALA A 366 -34.88 35.71 3.64
N ARG A 367 -36.04 36.30 3.36
CA ARG A 367 -37.34 35.99 4.00
C ARG A 367 -37.87 34.64 3.50
N PRO A 368 -38.65 33.89 4.30
CA PRO A 368 -39.30 32.66 3.85
C PRO A 368 -40.60 33.02 3.13
N GLU A 369 -40.83 32.48 1.93
CA GLU A 369 -42.15 32.50 1.31
C GLU A 369 -42.67 31.08 1.16
N SER A 370 -43.70 30.79 1.95
CA SER A 370 -44.50 29.58 1.95
C SER A 370 -45.67 29.70 0.97
N SER A 371 -46.08 28.53 0.45
CA SER A 371 -47.46 28.08 0.15
C SER A 371 -47.87 27.87 -1.31
N ALA A 372 -48.37 26.63 -1.51
CA ALA A 372 -49.56 26.19 -2.24
C ALA A 372 -49.72 26.52 -3.73
N GLY A 373 -49.95 25.46 -4.52
CA GLY A 373 -50.13 25.53 -5.96
C GLY A 373 -51.48 26.09 -6.40
N GLU A 374 -51.47 26.59 -7.63
CA GLU A 374 -52.59 26.59 -8.57
C GLU A 374 -52.03 26.92 -9.97
N ALA A 375 -52.80 26.68 -11.01
CA ALA A 375 -52.53 26.97 -12.43
C ALA A 375 -51.83 25.88 -13.27
N THR A 376 -52.56 24.78 -13.47
CA THR A 376 -52.82 24.23 -14.81
C THR A 376 -53.25 25.31 -15.82
N LYS A 377 -52.81 25.14 -17.08
CA LYS A 377 -53.37 25.57 -18.40
C LYS A 377 -52.64 26.67 -19.18
N LYS A 378 -52.30 26.25 -20.42
CA LYS A 378 -52.08 27.02 -21.67
C LYS A 378 -50.78 27.84 -21.70
N ALA A 379 -49.99 27.84 -22.78
CA ALA A 379 -50.27 27.61 -24.19
C ALA A 379 -49.13 26.84 -24.88
#